data_AF-A1DQL8-F1
#
_entry.id   AF-A1DQL8-F1
#
_cell.length_a   1.000
_cell.length_b   1.000
_cell.length_c   1.000
_cell.angle_alpha   90.00
_cell.angle_beta   90.00
_cell.angle_gamma   90.00
#
_symmetry.space_group_name_H-M   'P 1'
#
loop_
_entity.id
_entity.type
_entity.pdbx_description
1 polymer ?
#
loop_
_entity_poly.entity_id
_entity_poly.type
_entity_poly.pdbx_seq_one_letter_code
_entity_poly.pdbx_strand_id
1 'polypeptide(L)' 'MMVSFFDQFASPSFLGIPLIAVAFALPWVLFPTPPSRWVNNRLITVQTWLLTGLPINLYFLLPEGDM' A
#
# COMPACT_ATOMS: atom_id res chain seq x y z
N MET A 1 -15.49 32.77 -2.22
CA MET A 1 -15.48 31.32 -1.90
C MET A 1 -14.82 30.54 -3.03
N MET A 2 -13.50 30.70 -3.15
CA MET A 2 -12.65 30.05 -4.17
C MET A 2 -11.27 29.68 -3.60
N VAL A 3 -11.03 29.94 -2.31
CA VAL A 3 -9.68 29.93 -1.73
C VAL A 3 -9.34 28.57 -1.10
N SER A 4 -10.32 27.72 -0.78
CA SER A 4 -10.09 26.44 -0.07
C SER A 4 -10.21 25.18 -0.94
N PHE A 5 -10.36 25.29 -2.27
CA PHE A 5 -10.42 24.09 -3.14
C PHE A 5 -9.15 23.24 -3.04
N PHE A 6 -8.03 23.85 -2.68
CA PHE A 6 -6.75 23.16 -2.54
C PHE A 6 -6.46 22.64 -1.13
N ASP A 7 -7.20 23.10 -0.11
CA ASP A 7 -6.99 22.66 1.28
C ASP A 7 -7.29 21.16 1.45
N GLN A 8 -8.16 20.60 0.63
CA GLN A 8 -8.46 19.15 0.64
C GLN A 8 -7.29 18.27 0.17
N PHE A 9 -6.28 18.85 -0.50
CA PHE A 9 -5.08 18.14 -0.93
C PHE A 9 -3.92 18.31 0.06
N ALA A 10 -4.08 19.20 1.06
CA ALA A 10 -3.09 19.30 2.13
C ALA A 10 -3.05 17.99 2.91
N SER A 11 -1.84 17.50 3.20
CA SER A 11 -1.69 16.28 4.00
C SER A 11 -2.31 16.49 5.39
N PRO A 12 -3.25 15.64 5.83
CA PRO A 12 -3.87 15.81 7.13
C PRO A 12 -2.83 15.66 8.24
N SER A 13 -3.01 16.43 9.31
CA SER A 13 -2.29 16.25 10.57
C SER A 13 -3.28 15.82 11.65
N PHE A 14 -2.88 14.86 12.48
CA PHE A 14 -3.68 14.38 13.60
C PHE A 14 -2.82 14.42 14.85
N LEU A 15 -3.33 15.02 15.93
CA LEU A 15 -2.61 15.21 17.19
C LEU A 15 -1.22 15.87 17.02
N GLY A 16 -1.08 16.78 16.04
CA GLY A 16 0.19 17.44 15.72
C GLY A 16 1.17 16.60 14.90
N ILE A 17 0.81 15.38 14.51
CA ILE A 17 1.64 14.49 13.70
C ILE A 17 1.15 14.55 12.24
N PRO A 18 2.02 14.84 11.26
CA PRO A 18 1.66 14.80 9.85
C PRO A 18 1.49 13.34 9.39
N LEU A 19 0.30 12.98 8.86
CA LEU A 19 0.00 11.60 8.48
C LEU A 19 0.86 11.09 7.30
N ILE A 20 1.40 12.00 6.49
CA ILE A 20 2.30 11.63 5.38
C ILE A 20 3.57 10.93 5.88
N ALA A 21 4.11 11.35 7.04
CA ALA A 21 5.27 10.70 7.64
C ALA A 21 4.94 9.28 8.09
N VAL A 22 3.74 9.08 8.66
CA VAL A 22 3.25 7.76 9.04
C VAL A 22 3.06 6.90 7.80
N ALA A 23 2.43 7.42 6.74
CA ALA A 23 2.19 6.71 5.50
C ALA A 23 3.48 6.23 4.83
N PHE A 24 4.56 7.01 4.87
CA PHE A 24 5.87 6.56 4.39
C PHE A 24 6.50 5.51 5.28
N ALA A 25 6.34 5.58 6.61
CA ALA A 25 6.90 4.61 7.54
C ALA A 25 6.16 3.25 7.52
N LEU A 26 4.88 3.26 7.15
CA LEU A 26 3.94 2.16 7.28
C LEU A 26 4.30 0.89 6.47
N PRO A 27 4.84 0.97 5.23
CA PRO A 27 5.23 -0.20 4.46
C PRO A 27 6.29 -1.06 5.15
N TRP A 28 7.27 -0.46 5.84
CA TRP A 28 8.29 -1.22 6.57
C TRP A 28 7.71 -2.02 7.74
N VAL A 29 6.62 -1.53 8.34
CA VAL A 29 5.93 -2.21 9.44
C VAL A 29 4.99 -3.30 8.90
N LEU A 30 4.28 -3.03 7.80
CA LEU A 30 3.30 -3.97 7.24
C LEU A 30 3.93 -5.10 6.43
N PHE A 31 5.10 -4.88 5.82
CA PHE A 31 5.78 -5.84 4.97
C PHE A 31 7.24 -6.04 5.39
N PRO A 32 7.48 -6.52 6.63
CA PRO A 32 8.83 -6.86 7.05
C PRO A 32 9.34 -8.03 6.20
N THR A 33 10.66 -8.11 6.03
CA THR A 33 11.28 -9.27 5.38
C THR A 33 11.04 -10.52 6.22
N PRO A 34 10.37 -11.55 5.67
CA PRO A 34 10.09 -12.76 6.42
C PRO A 34 11.41 -13.50 6.73
N PRO A 35 11.60 -14.01 7.96
CA PRO A 35 12.79 -14.79 8.28
C PRO A 35 12.78 -16.12 7.51
N SER A 36 13.96 -16.70 7.26
CA SER A 36 14.10 -18.05 6.69
C SER A 36 13.42 -19.07 7.60
N ARG A 37 12.24 -19.55 7.20
CA ARG A 37 11.42 -20.49 7.97
C ARG A 37 10.70 -21.44 7.02
N TRP A 38 10.49 -22.68 7.49
CA TRP A 38 9.93 -23.77 6.69
C TRP A 38 8.42 -23.70 6.53
N VAL A 39 7.71 -23.12 7.50
CA VAL A 39 6.24 -23.04 7.51
C VAL A 39 5.82 -21.59 7.66
N ASN A 40 4.95 -21.10 6.78
CA ASN A 40 4.37 -19.76 6.85
C ASN A 40 3.27 -19.65 7.92
N ASN A 41 3.15 -18.48 8.55
CA ASN A 41 2.04 -18.17 9.46
C ASN A 41 0.95 -17.44 8.68
N ARG A 42 -0.25 -17.35 9.27
CA ARG A 42 -1.42 -16.76 8.62
C ARG A 42 -1.15 -15.34 8.09
N LEU A 43 -0.41 -14.53 8.84
CA LEU A 43 -0.06 -13.17 8.43
C LEU A 43 0.79 -13.17 7.14
N ILE A 44 1.86 -13.97 7.10
CA ILE A 44 2.73 -14.06 5.92
C ILE A 44 1.96 -14.64 4.73
N THR A 45 1.06 -15.61 4.94
CA THR A 45 0.20 -16.13 3.87
C THR A 45 -0.67 -15.04 3.24
N VAL A 46 -1.29 -14.17 4.05
CA VAL A 46 -2.10 -13.06 3.56
C VAL A 46 -1.25 -12.00 2.87
N GLN A 47 -0.08 -11.66 3.44
CA GLN A 47 0.89 -10.74 2.83
C GLN A 47 1.33 -11.24 1.45
N THR A 48 1.72 -12.51 1.35
CA THR A 48 2.14 -13.12 0.08
C THR A 48 0.98 -13.13 -0.92
N TRP A 49 -0.24 -13.48 -0.49
CA TRP A 49 -1.41 -13.48 -1.38
C TRP A 49 -1.71 -12.08 -1.95
N LEU A 50 -1.61 -11.03 -1.13
CA LEU A 50 -1.78 -9.65 -1.62
C LEU A 50 -0.67 -9.26 -2.60
N LEU A 51 0.59 -9.56 -2.27
CA LEU A 51 1.74 -9.15 -3.08
C LEU A 51 1.86 -9.89 -4.41
N THR A 52 1.47 -11.16 -4.49
CA THR A 52 1.49 -11.92 -5.74
C THR A 52 0.17 -11.83 -6.50
N GLY A 53 -0.94 -11.77 -5.78
CA GLY A 53 -2.30 -11.76 -6.33
C GLY A 53 -2.72 -10.42 -6.91
N LEU A 54 -2.38 -9.29 -6.29
CA LEU A 54 -2.80 -7.98 -6.81
C LEU A 54 -2.16 -7.67 -8.18
N PRO A 55 -0.84 -7.85 -8.38
CA PRO A 55 -0.23 -7.58 -9.66
C PRO A 55 -0.76 -8.50 -10.76
N ILE A 56 -0.88 -9.81 -10.51
CA ILE A 56 -1.34 -10.77 -11.55
C ILE A 56 -2.77 -10.46 -12.03
N ASN A 57 -3.67 -10.06 -11.12
CA ASN A 57 -5.02 -9.65 -11.49
C ASN A 57 -5.04 -8.31 -12.25
N LEU A 58 -4.17 -7.37 -11.86
CA LEU A 58 -4.02 -6.11 -12.58
C LEU A 58 -3.47 -6.33 -14.00
N TYR A 59 -2.45 -7.20 -14.15
CA TYR A 59 -1.90 -7.61 -15.44
C TYR A 59 -2.94 -8.27 -16.33
N PHE A 60 -3.80 -9.12 -15.77
CA PHE A 60 -4.89 -9.75 -16.51
C PHE A 60 -5.98 -8.76 -16.95
N LEU A 61 -6.12 -7.63 -16.25
CA LEU A 61 -7.06 -6.55 -16.58
C LEU A 61 -6.48 -5.52 -17.54
N LEU A 62 -5.19 -5.59 -17.89
CA LEU A 62 -4.63 -4.78 -18.97
C LEU A 62 -5.18 -5.32 -20.29
N PRO A 63 -5.85 -4.47 -21.10
CA PRO A 63 -6.17 -4.87 -22.45
C PRO A 63 -4.84 -5.15 -23.15
N GLU A 64 -4.64 -6.38 -23.59
CA GLU A 64 -3.69 -6.71 -24.64
C GLU A 64 -4.19 -5.96 -25.88
N GLY A 65 -3.85 -4.67 -25.95
CA GLY A 65 -4.09 -3.84 -27.10
C GLY A 65 -3.25 -4.39 -28.24
N ASP A 66 -3.95 -5.05 -29.17
CA ASP A 66 -3.73 -5.02 -30.60
C ASP A 66 -2.26 -4.80 -31.04
N MET A 67 -1.56 -5.91 -31.28
CA MET A 67 -0.53 -5.98 -32.32
C MET A 67 -1.15 -6.50 -33.61
#